data_AF-A0A945RDZ0-F1
#
_entry.id   AF-A0A945RDZ0-F1
#
_cell.length_a   1.000
_cell.length_b   1.000
_cell.length_c   1.000
_cell.angle_alpha   90.00
_cell.angle_beta   90.00
_cell.angle_gamma   90.00
#
_symmetry.space_group_name_H-M   'P 1'
#
loop_
_entity.id
_entity.type
_entity.pdbx_description
1 polymer ?
#
loop_
_entity_poly.entity_id
_entity_poly.type
_entity_poly.pdbx_seq_one_letter_code
_entity_poly.pdbx_strand_id
1 'polypeptide(L)'
;SDKVLTILGHIELEHTEVLGDSIEKITQQKLGICRDGVPLITETNQSPDVFDVIVKEGYQPIIAARAELGEHHPGSAGLALAAADQLGFVVTPEMYKELCEYQLFGRFEIVNWGGHTIVLDGAHTYDSVYYLRDKALSYAVEHDLPEPIWCIHFLKDKRKDLPDLFPSGRTAWINLKDKRAGTAPDFLAKSEPEEFIKRLKSHNPSFVVFVGSFKLVSAIKAMLK
;
A
#
# COMPACT_ATOMS: atom_id res chain seq x y z
N SER A 1 11.91 9.98 -23.57
CA SER A 1 10.52 10.45 -23.43
C SER A 1 10.53 11.82 -22.81
N ASP A 2 9.61 12.67 -23.25
CA ASP A 2 9.37 13.98 -22.68
C ASP A 2 8.57 13.78 -21.38
N LYS A 3 9.22 14.01 -20.24
CA LYS A 3 8.54 14.01 -18.95
C LYS A 3 7.76 15.32 -18.86
N VAL A 4 6.46 15.25 -18.60
CA VAL A 4 5.58 16.42 -18.51
C VAL A 4 5.19 16.76 -17.07
N LEU A 5 5.34 15.80 -16.15
CA LEU A 5 5.04 15.95 -14.73
C LEU A 5 5.89 14.97 -13.93
N THR A 6 6.30 15.36 -12.73
CA THR A 6 6.92 14.48 -11.73
C THR A 6 6.04 14.39 -10.50
N ILE A 7 5.83 13.19 -9.98
CA ILE A 7 5.06 12.95 -8.75
C ILE A 7 5.97 12.28 -7.73
N LEU A 8 6.09 12.90 -6.57
CA LEU A 8 6.73 12.36 -5.38
C LEU A 8 5.65 11.89 -4.41
N GLY A 9 5.52 10.57 -4.27
CA GLY A 9 4.66 9.98 -3.23
C GLY A 9 5.21 10.20 -1.83
N HIS A 10 4.48 9.72 -0.82
CA HIS A 10 4.93 9.73 0.57
C HIS A 10 6.37 9.22 0.70
N ILE A 11 7.20 9.94 1.46
CA ILE A 11 8.56 9.54 1.78
C ILE A 11 8.62 9.12 3.24
N GLU A 12 8.85 7.83 3.45
CA GLU A 12 9.20 7.28 4.75
C GLU A 12 10.55 6.56 4.66
N LEU A 13 11.07 6.16 5.83
CA LEU A 13 12.30 5.37 5.90
C LEU A 13 12.04 3.95 5.37
N GLU A 14 12.19 3.79 4.06
CA GLU A 14 12.18 2.50 3.38
C GLU A 14 13.57 2.14 2.87
N HIS A 15 13.87 0.84 2.79
CA HIS A 15 15.06 0.35 2.12
C HIS A 15 16.36 0.99 2.65
N THR A 16 16.53 1.02 3.97
CA THR A 16 17.70 1.62 4.64
C THR A 16 19.04 1.04 4.16
N GLU A 17 19.03 -0.17 3.61
CA GLU A 17 20.20 -0.83 3.02
C GLU A 17 20.52 -0.38 1.57
N VAL A 18 19.60 0.32 0.88
CA VAL A 18 19.71 0.65 -0.56
C VAL A 18 19.53 2.14 -0.88
N LEU A 19 18.57 2.83 -0.23
CA LEU A 19 18.22 4.22 -0.54
C LEU A 19 18.83 5.25 0.42
N GLY A 20 19.53 4.78 1.46
CA GLY A 20 20.11 5.59 2.51
C GLY A 20 19.42 5.41 3.86
N ASP A 21 20.13 5.78 4.92
CA ASP A 21 19.72 5.66 6.33
C ASP A 21 19.01 6.92 6.86
N SER A 22 18.72 7.90 5.98
CA SER A 22 18.07 9.15 6.36
C SER A 22 17.02 9.58 5.34
N ILE A 23 16.01 10.31 5.82
CA ILE A 23 14.99 10.96 5.00
C ILE A 23 15.62 11.87 3.95
N GLU A 24 16.71 12.58 4.28
CA GLU A 24 17.45 13.42 3.34
C GLU A 24 17.96 12.63 2.13
N LYS A 25 18.69 11.53 2.36
CA LYS A 25 19.26 10.72 1.27
C LYS A 25 18.17 10.11 0.39
N ILE A 26 17.13 9.56 1.01
CA ILE A 26 16.00 8.95 0.30
C ILE A 26 15.30 10.00 -0.57
N THR A 27 15.06 11.19 -0.02
CA THR A 27 14.40 12.30 -0.73
C THR A 27 15.27 12.77 -1.90
N GLN A 28 16.57 13.02 -1.68
CA GLN A 28 17.50 13.43 -2.75
C GLN A 28 17.55 12.41 -3.90
N GLN A 29 17.62 11.12 -3.57
CA GLN A 29 17.65 10.07 -4.58
C GLN A 29 16.35 10.04 -5.41
N LYS A 30 15.20 10.17 -4.75
CA LYS A 30 13.90 10.20 -5.45
C LYS A 30 13.70 11.49 -6.26
N LEU A 31 14.20 12.63 -5.79
CA LEU A 31 14.24 13.89 -6.55
C LEU A 31 15.12 13.82 -7.80
N GLY A 32 16.04 12.85 -7.89
CA GLY A 32 16.83 12.58 -9.10
C GLY A 32 16.00 12.25 -10.34
N ILE A 33 14.69 11.97 -10.21
CA ILE A 33 13.79 11.80 -11.36
C ILE A 33 13.26 13.13 -11.91
N CYS A 34 13.34 14.23 -11.16
CA CYS A 34 12.90 15.55 -11.58
C CYS A 34 13.72 16.06 -12.78
N ARG A 35 13.16 17.04 -13.50
CA ARG A 35 13.81 17.69 -14.65
C ARG A 35 13.50 19.17 -14.67
N ASP A 36 14.42 19.96 -15.20
CA ASP A 36 14.24 21.40 -15.38
C ASP A 36 12.97 21.70 -16.20
N GLY A 37 12.18 22.65 -15.71
CA GLY A 37 10.91 23.06 -16.34
C GLY A 37 9.78 22.04 -16.21
N VAL A 38 9.99 20.88 -15.58
CA VAL A 38 8.94 19.88 -15.32
C VAL A 38 8.38 20.08 -13.92
N PRO A 39 7.07 20.31 -13.75
CA PRO A 39 6.47 20.50 -12.43
C PRO A 39 6.62 19.25 -11.55
N LEU A 40 6.81 19.49 -10.25
CA LEU A 40 6.85 18.48 -9.21
C LEU A 40 5.56 18.57 -8.38
N ILE A 41 4.87 17.46 -8.18
CA ILE A 41 3.77 17.33 -7.22
C ILE A 41 4.23 16.45 -6.07
N THR A 42 3.89 16.83 -4.84
CA THR A 42 4.02 15.97 -3.66
C THR A 42 2.74 16.03 -2.82
N GLU A 43 2.51 15.02 -1.99
CA GLU A 43 1.38 15.04 -1.06
C GLU A 43 1.62 15.98 0.13
N THR A 44 0.53 16.43 0.75
CA THR A 44 0.57 17.35 1.90
C THR A 44 1.12 16.72 3.19
N ASN A 45 1.15 15.39 3.30
CA ASN A 45 1.47 14.69 4.55
C ASN A 45 2.94 14.23 4.60
N GLN A 46 3.85 14.98 3.97
CA GLN A 46 5.28 14.72 4.11
C GLN A 46 5.80 15.24 5.45
N SER A 47 6.89 14.66 5.94
CA SER A 47 7.60 15.24 7.09
C SER A 47 8.23 16.59 6.72
N PRO A 48 8.46 17.49 7.70
CA PRO A 48 9.16 18.75 7.46
C PRO A 48 10.53 18.55 6.81
N ASP A 49 11.27 17.52 7.22
CA ASP A 49 12.59 17.18 6.67
C ASP A 49 12.54 16.91 5.14
N VAL A 50 11.48 16.28 4.64
CA VAL A 50 11.29 16.06 3.20
C VAL A 50 11.10 17.40 2.49
N PHE A 51 10.27 18.29 3.02
CA PHE A 51 10.06 19.62 2.44
C PHE A 51 11.33 20.46 2.44
N ASP A 52 12.10 20.43 3.53
CA ASP A 52 13.38 21.14 3.63
C ASP A 52 14.34 20.69 2.53
N VAL A 53 14.39 19.39 2.25
CA VAL A 53 15.24 18.83 1.18
C VAL A 53 14.72 19.25 -0.19
N ILE A 54 13.41 19.18 -0.45
CA ILE A 54 12.82 19.64 -1.72
C ILE A 54 13.20 21.10 -2.01
N VAL A 55 13.07 21.98 -1.01
CA VAL A 55 13.39 23.41 -1.14
C VAL A 55 14.91 23.62 -1.29
N LYS A 56 15.73 22.90 -0.52
CA LYS A 56 17.20 22.96 -0.61
C LYS A 56 17.71 22.55 -1.99
N GLU A 57 17.08 21.57 -2.64
CA GLU A 57 17.37 21.13 -4.00
C GLU A 57 16.77 22.07 -5.07
N GLY A 58 16.13 23.17 -4.68
CA GLY A 58 15.65 24.23 -5.57
C GLY A 58 14.27 23.99 -6.18
N TYR A 59 13.52 23.00 -5.71
CA TYR A 59 12.18 22.69 -6.22
C TYR A 59 11.09 23.43 -5.43
N GLN A 60 10.06 23.85 -6.13
CA GLN A 60 8.81 24.38 -5.56
C GLN A 60 7.68 23.43 -5.93
N PRO A 61 7.30 22.51 -5.04
CA PRO A 61 6.32 21.50 -5.38
C PRO A 61 4.90 22.05 -5.33
N ILE A 62 4.04 21.53 -6.19
CA ILE A 62 2.60 21.63 -6.06
C ILE A 62 2.17 20.66 -4.97
N ILE A 63 1.45 21.15 -3.97
CA ILE A 63 1.00 20.34 -2.83
C ILE A 63 -0.37 19.75 -3.14
N ALA A 64 -0.42 18.43 -3.28
CA ALA A 64 -1.67 17.70 -3.44
C ALA A 64 -2.37 17.54 -2.08
N ALA A 65 -3.61 18.04 -2.01
CA ALA A 65 -4.50 17.77 -0.91
C ALA A 65 -4.89 16.28 -0.89
N ARG A 66 -5.17 15.75 0.30
CA ARG A 66 -5.76 14.41 0.43
C ARG A 66 -7.13 14.39 -0.23
N ALA A 67 -7.48 13.26 -0.84
CA ALA A 67 -8.80 13.06 -1.42
C ALA A 67 -9.32 11.68 -1.06
N GLU A 68 -10.55 11.61 -0.57
CA GLU A 68 -11.24 10.34 -0.40
C GLU A 68 -11.79 9.91 -1.76
N LEU A 69 -11.38 8.73 -2.23
CA LEU A 69 -11.82 8.12 -3.49
C LEU A 69 -11.98 6.61 -3.27
N GLY A 70 -13.21 6.20 -2.95
CA GLY A 70 -13.52 4.81 -2.67
C GLY A 70 -12.57 4.20 -1.64
N GLU A 71 -11.98 3.07 -2.00
CA GLU A 71 -11.05 2.36 -1.11
C GLU A 71 -9.57 2.75 -1.26
N HIS A 72 -9.24 3.82 -1.98
CA HIS A 72 -7.85 4.21 -2.20
C HIS A 72 -7.22 4.94 -1.01
N HIS A 73 -5.88 4.87 -0.89
CA HIS A 73 -5.15 5.67 0.09
C HIS A 73 -5.30 7.17 -0.22
N PRO A 74 -5.74 8.03 0.73
CA PRO A 74 -6.16 9.39 0.40
C PRO A 74 -5.03 10.30 -0.10
N GLY A 75 -3.79 10.06 0.35
CA GLY A 75 -2.61 10.76 -0.19
C GLY A 75 -2.33 10.39 -1.64
N SER A 76 -2.47 9.11 -2.00
CA SER A 76 -2.26 8.64 -3.37
C SER A 76 -3.38 9.08 -4.31
N ALA A 77 -4.62 9.06 -3.84
CA ALA A 77 -5.78 9.60 -4.55
C ALA A 77 -5.63 11.11 -4.80
N GLY A 78 -5.22 11.86 -3.78
CA GLY A 78 -4.92 13.29 -3.87
C GLY A 78 -3.87 13.61 -4.93
N LEU A 79 -2.75 12.87 -4.92
CA LEU A 79 -1.70 12.98 -5.93
C LEU A 79 -2.21 12.72 -7.35
N ALA A 80 -3.04 11.69 -7.54
CA ALA A 80 -3.61 11.36 -8.84
C ALA A 80 -4.54 12.46 -9.36
N LEU A 81 -5.40 13.02 -8.51
CA LEU A 81 -6.29 14.13 -8.87
C LEU A 81 -5.51 15.42 -9.17
N ALA A 82 -4.52 15.76 -8.35
CA ALA A 82 -3.66 16.91 -8.60
C ALA A 82 -2.88 16.76 -9.91
N ALA A 83 -2.40 15.54 -10.21
CA ALA A 83 -1.74 15.25 -11.47
C ALA A 83 -2.69 15.37 -12.67
N ALA A 84 -3.93 14.87 -12.54
CA ALA A 84 -4.95 15.00 -13.57
C ALA A 84 -5.26 16.48 -13.88
N ASP A 85 -5.47 17.29 -12.84
CA ASP A 85 -5.70 18.73 -12.96
C ASP A 85 -4.52 19.45 -13.64
N GLN A 86 -3.28 19.18 -13.22
CA GLN A 86 -2.08 19.78 -13.83
C GLN A 86 -1.88 19.40 -15.30
N LEU A 87 -2.40 18.26 -15.73
CA LEU A 87 -2.35 17.81 -17.12
C LEU A 87 -3.58 18.28 -17.92
N GLY A 88 -4.49 19.05 -17.32
CA GLY A 88 -5.68 19.59 -17.98
C GLY A 88 -6.83 18.60 -18.11
N PHE A 89 -6.82 17.51 -17.36
CA PHE A 89 -7.96 16.59 -17.30
C PHE A 89 -9.06 17.17 -16.40
N VAL A 90 -10.29 17.18 -16.92
CA VAL A 90 -11.48 17.52 -16.15
C VAL A 90 -12.08 16.24 -15.59
N VAL A 91 -12.02 16.06 -14.27
CA VAL A 91 -12.67 14.94 -13.59
C VAL A 91 -14.15 15.29 -13.41
N THR A 92 -15.03 14.70 -14.23
CA THR A 92 -16.48 14.92 -14.12
C THR A 92 -17.05 14.18 -12.91
N PRO A 93 -18.26 14.55 -12.43
CA PRO A 93 -18.93 13.82 -11.35
C PRO A 93 -19.12 12.32 -11.65
N GLU A 94 -19.38 11.96 -12.91
CA GLU A 94 -19.52 10.57 -13.35
C GLU A 94 -18.20 9.82 -13.25
N MET A 95 -17.10 10.42 -13.73
CA MET A 95 -15.76 9.85 -13.58
C MET A 95 -15.38 9.72 -12.11
N TYR A 96 -15.70 10.71 -11.28
CA TYR A 96 -15.44 10.65 -9.84
C TYR A 96 -16.17 9.46 -9.20
N LYS A 97 -17.43 9.22 -9.57
CA LYS A 97 -18.18 8.05 -9.11
C LYS A 97 -17.53 6.74 -9.56
N GLU A 98 -17.13 6.63 -10.83
CA GLU A 98 -16.42 5.45 -11.34
C GLU A 98 -15.10 5.20 -10.61
N LEU A 99 -14.35 6.27 -10.30
CA LEU A 99 -13.11 6.18 -9.52
C LEU A 99 -13.35 5.71 -8.08
N CYS A 100 -14.49 6.07 -7.46
CA CYS A 100 -14.86 5.55 -6.14
C CYS A 100 -15.18 4.05 -6.15
N GLU A 101 -15.71 3.52 -7.26
CA GLU A 101 -16.03 2.10 -7.40
C GLU A 101 -14.86 1.27 -7.95
N TYR A 102 -13.84 1.93 -8.51
CA TYR A 102 -12.70 1.28 -9.14
C TYR A 102 -11.79 0.60 -8.10
N GLN A 103 -11.50 -0.68 -8.34
CA GLN A 103 -10.55 -1.43 -7.51
C GLN A 103 -9.21 -1.57 -8.22
N LEU A 104 -8.18 -0.98 -7.61
CA LEU A 104 -6.82 -1.09 -8.11
C LEU A 104 -6.16 -2.38 -7.60
N PHE A 105 -5.54 -3.13 -8.49
CA PHE A 105 -4.91 -4.41 -8.16
C PHE A 105 -3.93 -4.30 -6.99
N GLY A 106 -4.15 -5.07 -5.92
CA GLY A 106 -3.31 -5.08 -4.72
C GLY A 106 -3.30 -3.76 -3.94
N ARG A 107 -4.38 -2.96 -4.00
CA ARG A 107 -4.56 -1.72 -3.25
C ARG A 107 -5.96 -1.72 -2.65
N PHE A 108 -6.07 -2.21 -1.43
CA PHE A 108 -7.30 -2.55 -0.73
C PHE A 108 -8.30 -3.26 -1.65
N GLU A 109 -7.81 -4.21 -2.44
CA GLU A 109 -8.60 -4.90 -3.45
C GLU A 109 -9.48 -5.95 -2.75
N ILE A 110 -10.80 -5.73 -2.77
CA ILE A 110 -11.78 -6.61 -2.13
C ILE A 110 -12.23 -7.69 -3.11
N VAL A 111 -12.16 -8.95 -2.68
CA VAL A 111 -12.62 -10.13 -3.41
C VAL A 111 -13.59 -10.90 -2.52
N ASN A 112 -14.81 -11.10 -3.00
CA ASN A 112 -15.80 -11.97 -2.35
C ASN A 112 -15.65 -13.40 -2.89
N TRP A 113 -15.31 -14.34 -2.03
CA TRP A 113 -15.04 -15.73 -2.44
C TRP A 113 -15.50 -16.73 -1.39
N GLY A 114 -16.36 -17.68 -1.77
CA GLY A 114 -16.84 -18.72 -0.86
C GLY A 114 -17.58 -18.20 0.38
N GLY A 115 -18.16 -16.99 0.32
CA GLY A 115 -18.77 -16.32 1.47
C GLY A 115 -17.76 -15.56 2.36
N HIS A 116 -16.47 -15.59 2.04
CA HIS A 116 -15.45 -14.79 2.71
C HIS A 116 -15.28 -13.44 2.02
N THR A 117 -15.02 -12.41 2.82
CA THR A 117 -14.52 -11.12 2.33
C THR A 117 -13.01 -11.15 2.41
N ILE A 118 -12.32 -10.97 1.29
CA ILE A 118 -10.86 -11.03 1.21
C ILE A 118 -10.34 -9.69 0.72
N VAL A 119 -9.44 -9.07 1.46
CA VAL A 119 -8.69 -7.89 1.01
C VAL A 119 -7.28 -8.30 0.58
N LEU A 120 -6.87 -7.84 -0.58
CA LEU A 120 -5.53 -8.02 -1.12
C LEU A 120 -4.82 -6.66 -1.17
N ASP A 121 -3.72 -6.54 -0.44
CA ASP A 121 -2.97 -5.29 -0.38
C ASP A 121 -1.45 -5.51 -0.46
N GLY A 122 -0.77 -4.64 -1.19
CA GLY A 122 0.67 -4.67 -1.36
C GLY A 122 1.48 -3.90 -0.31
N ALA A 123 0.86 -3.35 0.74
CA ALA A 123 1.50 -2.56 1.80
C ALA A 123 2.67 -3.31 2.44
N HIS A 124 3.80 -2.63 2.62
CA HIS A 124 5.06 -3.25 3.04
C HIS A 124 6.02 -2.27 3.73
N THR A 125 5.45 -1.20 4.26
CA THR A 125 6.13 -0.07 4.89
C THR A 125 5.35 0.25 6.18
N TYR A 126 5.87 1.08 7.08
CA TYR A 126 5.14 1.35 8.32
C TYR A 126 3.85 2.08 8.02
N ASP A 127 3.92 3.15 7.24
CA ASP A 127 2.77 4.02 7.02
C ASP A 127 1.69 3.30 6.22
N SER A 128 2.08 2.54 5.17
CA SER A 128 1.11 1.75 4.41
C SER A 128 0.50 0.61 5.23
N VAL A 129 1.25 -0.03 6.13
CA VAL A 129 0.74 -1.10 6.99
C VAL A 129 -0.18 -0.54 8.08
N TYR A 130 0.18 0.57 8.73
CA TYR A 130 -0.69 1.23 9.70
C TYR A 130 -2.00 1.67 9.06
N TYR A 131 -1.93 2.35 7.92
CA TYR A 131 -3.12 2.76 7.19
C TYR A 131 -4.00 1.57 6.81
N LEU A 132 -3.42 0.49 6.25
CA LEU A 132 -4.17 -0.72 5.91
C LEU A 132 -4.85 -1.33 7.14
N ARG A 133 -4.14 -1.37 8.27
CA ARG A 133 -4.68 -1.93 9.52
C ARG A 133 -5.89 -1.18 10.01
N ASP A 134 -5.76 0.13 10.15
CA ASP A 134 -6.86 0.99 10.59
C ASP A 134 -8.04 0.91 9.63
N LYS A 135 -7.75 0.96 8.33
CA LYS A 135 -8.77 0.85 7.29
C LYS A 135 -9.52 -0.48 7.33
N ALA A 136 -8.81 -1.60 7.44
CA ALA A 136 -9.46 -2.91 7.49
C ALA A 136 -10.32 -3.06 8.76
N LEU A 137 -9.88 -2.53 9.90
CA LEU A 137 -10.67 -2.53 11.13
C LEU A 137 -11.94 -1.68 10.98
N SER A 138 -11.85 -0.48 10.41
CA SER A 138 -13.02 0.35 10.12
C SER A 138 -13.98 -0.33 9.13
N TYR A 139 -13.44 -0.89 8.05
CA TYR A 139 -14.22 -1.63 7.06
C TYR A 139 -14.96 -2.83 7.69
N ALA A 140 -14.31 -3.54 8.62
CA ALA A 140 -14.97 -4.64 9.32
C ALA A 140 -16.17 -4.16 10.14
N VAL A 141 -16.04 -3.03 10.84
CA VAL A 141 -17.14 -2.44 11.62
C VAL A 141 -18.27 -1.94 10.71
N GLU A 142 -17.93 -1.23 9.64
CA GLU A 142 -18.89 -0.66 8.69
C GLU A 142 -19.73 -1.72 7.96
N HIS A 143 -19.16 -2.91 7.76
CA HIS A 143 -19.78 -4.01 7.03
C HIS A 143 -20.23 -5.19 7.90
N ASP A 144 -20.24 -5.04 9.23
CA ASP A 144 -20.62 -6.10 10.19
C ASP A 144 -19.85 -7.41 9.96
N LEU A 145 -18.54 -7.29 9.71
CA LEU A 145 -17.63 -8.41 9.51
C LEU A 145 -16.91 -8.77 10.82
N PRO A 146 -16.50 -10.04 11.00
CA PRO A 146 -15.61 -10.40 12.09
C PRO A 146 -14.26 -9.67 11.97
N GLU A 147 -13.52 -9.59 13.08
CA GLU A 147 -12.16 -9.05 13.05
C GLU A 147 -11.29 -9.73 11.96
N PRO A 148 -10.40 -8.98 11.30
CA PRO A 148 -9.58 -9.51 10.23
C PRO A 148 -8.66 -10.64 10.71
N ILE A 149 -8.51 -11.66 9.87
CA ILE A 149 -7.41 -12.62 9.92
C ILE A 149 -6.32 -12.11 9.00
N TRP A 150 -5.14 -11.87 9.55
CA TRP A 150 -4.01 -11.30 8.83
C TRP A 150 -3.15 -12.40 8.22
N CYS A 151 -2.95 -12.32 6.92
CA CYS A 151 -2.10 -13.23 6.14
C CYS A 151 -0.94 -12.42 5.57
N ILE A 152 0.20 -12.48 6.24
CA ILE A 152 1.31 -11.57 5.96
C ILE A 152 2.46 -12.26 5.24
N HIS A 153 3.12 -11.55 4.33
CA HIS A 153 4.38 -11.98 3.70
C HIS A 153 5.21 -10.76 3.30
N PHE A 154 6.34 -10.54 3.97
CA PHE A 154 7.27 -9.45 3.63
C PHE A 154 8.55 -9.99 2.98
N LEU A 155 9.18 -9.16 2.13
CA LEU A 155 10.47 -9.48 1.52
C LEU A 155 11.63 -9.18 2.48
N LYS A 156 12.79 -9.81 2.26
CA LYS A 156 13.96 -9.75 3.15
C LYS A 156 14.62 -8.37 3.25
N ASP A 157 14.40 -7.50 2.26
CA ASP A 157 14.86 -6.11 2.22
C ASP A 157 13.94 -5.15 2.98
N LYS A 158 12.82 -5.66 3.52
CA LYS A 158 11.89 -4.90 4.34
C LYS A 158 12.24 -5.02 5.83
N ARG A 159 11.69 -4.11 6.62
CA ARG A 159 11.87 -4.04 8.07
C ARG A 159 11.42 -5.35 8.73
N LYS A 160 12.30 -5.94 9.54
CA LYS A 160 12.10 -7.27 10.16
C LYS A 160 11.02 -7.27 11.25
N ASP A 161 10.70 -6.09 11.78
CA ASP A 161 9.74 -5.82 12.83
C ASP A 161 8.36 -5.37 12.30
N LEU A 162 8.15 -5.31 10.98
CA LEU A 162 6.80 -5.13 10.40
C LEU A 162 5.79 -6.20 10.86
N PRO A 163 6.15 -7.49 10.98
CA PRO A 163 5.23 -8.51 11.49
C PRO A 163 4.73 -8.24 12.91
N ASP A 164 5.52 -7.54 13.74
CA ASP A 164 5.18 -7.26 15.13
C ASP A 164 4.01 -6.27 15.26
N LEU A 165 3.68 -5.58 14.16
CA LEU A 165 2.52 -4.70 14.09
C LEU A 165 1.19 -5.46 14.05
N PHE A 166 1.20 -6.76 13.77
CA PHE A 166 -0.03 -7.54 13.63
C PHE A 166 -0.31 -8.37 14.90
N PRO A 167 -1.59 -8.56 15.26
CA PRO A 167 -1.95 -9.33 16.45
C PRO A 167 -1.60 -10.81 16.27
N SER A 168 -0.69 -11.33 17.08
CA SER A 168 -0.16 -12.71 16.95
C SER A 168 -1.24 -13.79 16.88
N GLY A 169 -2.30 -13.67 17.70
CA GLY A 169 -3.42 -14.64 17.75
C GLY A 169 -4.34 -14.66 16.52
N ARG A 170 -4.22 -13.68 15.60
CA ARG A 170 -5.01 -13.61 14.37
C ARG A 170 -4.16 -13.49 13.11
N THR A 171 -2.86 -13.81 13.21
CA THR A 171 -1.89 -13.59 12.13
C THR A 171 -1.22 -14.89 11.72
N ALA A 172 -1.20 -15.14 10.42
CA ALA A 172 -0.44 -16.22 9.80
C ALA A 172 0.58 -15.63 8.81
N TRP A 173 1.81 -16.14 8.87
CA TRP A 173 2.79 -15.93 7.84
C TRP A 173 2.52 -16.87 6.66
N ILE A 174 2.36 -16.30 5.47
CA ILE A 174 2.18 -17.06 4.23
C ILE A 174 3.53 -17.29 3.56
N ASN A 175 3.94 -18.55 3.47
CA ASN A 175 5.19 -18.95 2.85
C ASN A 175 5.07 -18.91 1.33
N LEU A 176 5.79 -18.01 0.68
CA LEU A 176 5.92 -18.03 -0.77
C LEU A 176 7.29 -18.60 -1.15
N LYS A 177 7.30 -19.42 -2.19
CA LYS A 177 8.54 -19.85 -2.86
C LYS A 177 9.17 -18.64 -3.58
N ASP A 178 9.93 -17.84 -2.84
CA ASP A 178 10.70 -16.69 -3.32
C ASP A 178 12.06 -16.61 -2.62
N LYS A 179 13.14 -16.46 -3.39
CA LYS A 179 14.50 -16.27 -2.86
C LYS A 179 14.68 -14.92 -2.12
N ARG A 180 13.73 -14.00 -2.31
CA ARG A 180 13.65 -12.69 -1.64
C ARG A 180 12.67 -12.70 -0.48
N ALA A 181 11.95 -13.80 -0.21
CA ALA A 181 11.07 -13.87 0.95
C ALA A 181 11.85 -13.57 2.24
N GLY A 182 11.23 -12.80 3.13
CA GLY A 182 11.70 -12.66 4.49
C GLY A 182 11.52 -13.95 5.28
N THR A 183 11.98 -13.94 6.52
CA THR A 183 11.83 -15.08 7.42
C THR A 183 10.56 -14.92 8.26
N ALA A 184 9.78 -15.99 8.33
CA ALA A 184 8.61 -16.06 9.21
C ALA A 184 9.04 -15.93 10.68
N PRO A 185 8.49 -14.97 11.45
CA PRO A 185 8.71 -14.90 12.90
C PRO A 185 8.25 -16.18 13.60
N ASP A 186 8.95 -16.58 14.66
CA ASP A 186 8.68 -17.83 15.38
C ASP A 186 7.34 -17.81 16.13
N PHE A 187 6.86 -16.62 16.52
CA PHE A 187 5.60 -16.45 17.22
C PHE A 187 4.36 -16.49 16.30
N LEU A 188 4.55 -16.55 14.98
CA LEU A 188 3.45 -16.59 14.02
C LEU A 188 3.21 -18.00 13.49
N ALA A 189 1.92 -18.31 13.29
CA ALA A 189 1.53 -19.50 12.54
C ALA A 189 2.06 -19.41 11.10
N LYS A 190 2.44 -20.53 10.51
CA LYS A 190 3.00 -20.60 9.14
C LYS A 190 2.07 -21.43 8.26
N SER A 191 1.88 -21.01 7.01
CA SER A 191 1.08 -21.76 6.04
C SER A 191 1.57 -21.54 4.62
N GLU A 192 1.46 -22.57 3.79
CA GLU A 192 1.49 -22.36 2.34
C GLU A 192 0.15 -21.73 1.86
N PRO A 193 0.15 -20.96 0.77
CA PRO A 193 -1.06 -20.32 0.24
C PRO A 193 -2.18 -21.33 -0.07
N GLU A 194 -1.86 -22.42 -0.75
CA GLU A 194 -2.82 -23.44 -1.18
C GLU A 194 -3.48 -24.12 0.03
N GLU A 195 -2.70 -24.39 1.08
CA GLU A 195 -3.19 -24.98 2.32
C GLU A 195 -4.10 -24.00 3.07
N PHE A 196 -3.73 -22.72 3.12
CA PHE A 196 -4.54 -21.70 3.77
C PHE A 196 -5.90 -21.57 3.06
N ILE A 197 -5.89 -21.42 1.74
CA ILE A 197 -7.11 -21.32 0.93
C ILE A 197 -7.96 -22.59 1.05
N LYS A 198 -7.34 -23.78 1.07
CA LYS A 198 -8.06 -25.04 1.29
C LYS A 198 -8.75 -25.08 2.65
N ARG A 199 -8.09 -24.64 3.72
CA ARG A 199 -8.71 -24.55 5.06
C ARG A 199 -9.84 -23.53 5.06
N LEU A 200 -9.66 -22.38 4.43
CA LEU A 200 -10.66 -21.32 4.40
C LEU A 200 -12.01 -21.82 3.86
N LYS A 201 -12.02 -22.68 2.82
CA LYS A 201 -13.24 -23.30 2.25
C LYS A 201 -14.12 -24.05 3.25
N SER A 202 -13.55 -24.56 4.35
CA SER A 202 -14.26 -25.33 5.36
C SER A 202 -14.57 -24.53 6.62
N HIS A 203 -14.38 -23.21 6.59
CA HIS A 203 -14.65 -22.30 7.71
C HIS A 203 -15.88 -21.45 7.45
N ASN A 204 -16.44 -20.90 8.53
CA ASN A 204 -17.51 -19.90 8.44
C ASN A 204 -17.01 -18.65 7.68
N PRO A 205 -17.95 -17.88 7.08
CA PRO A 205 -17.66 -16.55 6.55
C PRO A 205 -16.71 -15.77 7.44
N SER A 206 -15.63 -15.27 6.84
CA SER A 206 -14.51 -14.65 7.55
C SER A 206 -14.03 -13.45 6.76
N PHE A 207 -13.41 -12.51 7.46
CA PHE A 207 -12.70 -11.40 6.86
C PHE A 207 -11.20 -11.67 6.88
N VAL A 208 -10.56 -11.74 5.72
CA VAL A 208 -9.16 -12.12 5.58
C VAL A 208 -8.40 -11.03 4.82
N VAL A 209 -7.27 -10.60 5.35
CA VAL A 209 -6.43 -9.58 4.73
C VAL A 209 -5.08 -10.17 4.36
N PHE A 210 -4.77 -10.24 3.07
CA PHE A 210 -3.44 -10.62 2.57
C PHE A 210 -2.60 -9.37 2.32
N VAL A 211 -1.45 -9.27 2.99
CA VAL A 211 -0.59 -8.07 2.98
C VAL A 211 0.89 -8.41 2.86
N GLY A 212 1.68 -7.51 2.28
CA GLY A 212 3.13 -7.50 2.43
C GLY A 212 3.92 -7.60 1.13
N SER A 213 3.32 -8.11 0.07
CA SER A 213 3.96 -8.12 -1.24
C SER A 213 2.98 -8.34 -2.39
N PHE A 214 3.29 -7.76 -3.55
CA PHE A 214 2.55 -8.03 -4.79
C PHE A 214 2.63 -9.50 -5.23
N LYS A 215 3.67 -10.24 -4.81
CA LYS A 215 3.78 -11.67 -5.10
C LYS A 215 2.72 -12.46 -4.32
N LEU A 216 2.50 -12.11 -3.05
CA LEU A 216 1.41 -12.68 -2.25
C LEU A 216 0.06 -12.37 -2.89
N VAL A 217 -0.20 -11.10 -3.18
CA VAL A 217 -1.43 -10.64 -3.84
C VAL A 217 -1.69 -11.43 -5.12
N SER A 218 -0.68 -11.55 -5.99
CA SER A 218 -0.80 -12.26 -7.27
C SER A 218 -1.07 -13.76 -7.07
N ALA A 219 -0.36 -14.41 -6.14
CA ALA A 219 -0.51 -15.83 -5.87
C ALA A 219 -1.92 -16.14 -5.34
N ILE A 220 -2.40 -15.37 -4.37
CA ILE A 220 -3.72 -15.55 -3.78
C ILE A 220 -4.81 -15.24 -4.81
N LYS A 221 -4.71 -14.12 -5.53
CA LYS A 221 -5.71 -13.77 -6.56
C LYS A 221 -5.85 -14.86 -7.62
N ALA A 222 -4.76 -15.54 -8.00
CA ALA A 222 -4.83 -16.65 -8.94
C ALA A 222 -5.59 -17.87 -8.39
N MET A 223 -5.58 -18.08 -7.06
CA MET A 223 -6.26 -19.19 -6.38
C MET A 223 -7.73 -18.92 -6.05
N LEU A 224 -8.14 -17.65 -6.02
CA LEU A 224 -9.52 -17.22 -5.77
C LEU A 224 -10.39 -17.21 -7.04
N LYS A 225 -9.83 -17.59 -8.19
CA LYS A 225 -10.56 -17.72 -9.46
C LYS A 225 -11.39 -19.00 -9.52
#